data_AF-A4BFJ5-F1
#
_entry.id   AF-A4BFJ5-F1
#
_cell.length_a   1.000
_cell.length_b   1.000
_cell.length_c   1.000
_cell.angle_alpha   90.00
_cell.angle_beta   90.00
_cell.angle_gamma   90.00
#
_symmetry.space_group_name_H-M   'P 1'
#
loop_
_entity.id
_entity.type
_entity.pdbx_description
1 polymer ?
#
loop_
_entity_poly.entity_id
_entity_poly.type
_entity_poly.pdbx_seq_one_letter_code
_entity_poly.pdbx_strand_id
1 'polypeptide(L)'
;MNPLAVVSSNNSLIVKYSKVKGERYVGITDALADGFFDEAQCQAVQLLEQAFNDIDEGCADDWVHALTFFYVKDVPHGTKQIDGSRFYYAESDGKTFVFVSVEGRVFFLDSDFLDPQSLINTVVQPEL
;
A
#
# COMPACT_ATOMS: atom_id res chain seq x y z
N MET A 1 -1.07 -9.33 -19.81
CA MET A 1 -1.30 -8.01 -20.45
C MET A 1 0.03 -7.29 -20.51
N ASN A 2 0.38 -6.64 -21.62
CA ASN A 2 1.64 -5.90 -21.72
C ASN A 2 1.45 -4.46 -21.27
N PRO A 3 2.40 -3.87 -20.53
CA PRO A 3 2.33 -2.46 -20.14
C PRO A 3 2.40 -1.57 -21.38
N LEU A 4 1.67 -0.45 -21.31
CA LEU A 4 1.66 0.61 -22.33
C LEU A 4 2.70 1.69 -22.03
N ALA A 5 3.02 1.92 -20.75
CA ALA A 5 4.04 2.86 -20.31
C ALA A 5 4.56 2.51 -18.92
N VAL A 6 5.81 2.89 -18.66
CA VAL A 6 6.42 2.88 -17.33
C VAL A 6 6.90 4.30 -17.06
N VAL A 7 6.47 4.87 -15.95
CA VAL A 7 6.90 6.19 -15.49
C VAL A 7 7.61 6.01 -14.16
N SER A 8 8.82 6.56 -14.04
CA SER A 8 9.55 6.66 -12.78
C SER A 8 9.78 8.14 -12.49
N SER A 9 9.38 8.56 -11.30
CA SER A 9 9.55 9.94 -10.81
C SER A 9 9.62 9.89 -9.30
N ASN A 10 10.70 10.44 -8.72
CA ASN A 10 11.00 10.34 -7.29
C ASN A 10 10.95 8.86 -6.82
N ASN A 11 10.53 8.61 -5.59
CA ASN A 11 10.45 7.28 -5.01
C ASN A 11 9.23 6.46 -5.49
N SER A 12 8.63 6.86 -6.61
CA SER A 12 7.47 6.20 -7.22
C SER A 12 7.79 5.59 -8.58
N LEU A 13 7.25 4.39 -8.80
CA LEU A 13 7.18 3.69 -10.07
C LEU A 13 5.71 3.46 -10.42
N ILE A 14 5.28 3.88 -11.61
CA ILE A 14 3.92 3.66 -12.10
C ILE A 14 3.98 2.88 -13.40
N VAL A 15 3.34 1.71 -13.41
CA VAL A 15 3.19 0.85 -14.59
C VAL A 15 1.77 0.97 -15.11
N LYS A 16 1.61 1.46 -16.33
CA LYS A 16 0.30 1.73 -16.95
C LYS A 16 -0.06 0.67 -17.98
N TYR A 17 -1.28 0.15 -17.92
CA TYR A 17 -1.86 -0.85 -18.83
C TYR A 17 -3.09 -0.32 -19.60
N SER A 18 -3.59 0.88 -19.29
CA SER A 18 -4.63 1.58 -20.06
C SER A 18 -4.11 2.84 -20.77
N LYS A 19 -4.79 3.26 -21.84
CA LYS A 19 -4.58 4.59 -22.43
C LYS A 19 -5.34 5.68 -21.67
N VAL A 20 -6.41 5.32 -20.96
CA VAL A 20 -7.23 6.23 -20.14
C VAL A 20 -6.45 6.64 -18.88
N LYS A 21 -6.62 7.88 -18.41
CA LYS A 21 -5.97 8.38 -17.19
C LYS A 21 -6.68 7.81 -15.96
N GLY A 22 -5.90 7.29 -15.00
CA GLY A 22 -6.45 6.72 -13.77
C GLY A 22 -6.98 5.29 -13.93
N GLU A 23 -6.77 4.67 -15.10
CA GLU A 23 -7.21 3.30 -15.35
C GLU A 23 -6.05 2.33 -15.64
N ARG A 24 -6.29 1.07 -15.28
CA ARG A 24 -5.44 -0.11 -15.34
C ARG A 24 -3.99 0.21 -15.08
N TYR A 25 -3.64 0.45 -13.83
CA TYR A 25 -2.28 0.76 -13.43
C TYR A 25 -1.87 0.00 -12.16
N VAL A 26 -0.56 -0.08 -11.96
CA VAL A 26 0.06 -0.47 -10.69
C VAL A 26 1.02 0.64 -10.31
N GLY A 27 0.72 1.33 -9.21
CA GLY A 27 1.64 2.27 -8.57
C GLY A 27 2.42 1.58 -7.47
N ILE A 28 3.69 1.94 -7.32
CA ILE A 28 4.57 1.49 -6.24
C ILE A 28 5.32 2.71 -5.74
N THR A 29 5.22 3.02 -4.46
CA THR A 29 5.88 4.17 -3.84
C THR A 29 6.58 3.73 -2.56
N ASP A 30 7.84 4.15 -2.35
CA ASP A 30 8.44 4.05 -1.01
C ASP A 30 7.86 5.14 -0.11
N ALA A 31 6.95 4.74 0.76
CA ALA A 31 6.20 5.65 1.62
C ALA A 31 7.10 6.37 2.63
N LEU A 32 8.21 5.75 3.05
CA LEU A 32 9.16 6.41 3.97
C LEU A 32 9.98 7.47 3.24
N ALA A 33 10.44 7.18 2.03
CA ALA A 33 11.27 8.12 1.28
C ALA A 33 10.49 9.35 0.78
N ASP A 34 9.15 9.27 0.74
CA ASP A 34 8.26 10.39 0.42
C ASP A 34 7.78 11.16 1.67
N GLY A 35 8.31 10.83 2.86
CA GLY A 35 7.95 11.50 4.12
C GLY A 35 6.50 11.24 4.56
N PHE A 36 5.87 10.20 4.03
CA PHE A 36 4.44 9.91 4.25
C PHE A 36 4.11 9.65 5.73
N PHE A 37 5.11 9.28 6.54
CA PHE A 37 4.94 8.92 7.95
C PHE A 37 5.76 9.78 8.92
N ASP A 38 6.40 10.86 8.45
CA ASP A 38 7.40 11.61 9.25
C ASP A 38 6.83 12.20 10.55
N GLU A 39 5.54 12.51 10.57
CA GLU A 39 4.85 13.12 11.70
C GLU A 39 4.10 12.09 12.58
N ALA A 40 4.19 10.80 12.27
CA ALA A 40 3.43 9.75 12.96
C ALA A 40 3.93 9.42 14.39
N GLN A 41 5.09 9.94 14.78
CA GLN A 41 5.73 9.73 16.10
C GLN A 41 6.03 8.26 16.48
N CYS A 42 5.87 7.32 15.54
CA CYS A 42 6.19 5.91 15.69
C CYS A 42 6.76 5.35 14.38
N GLN A 43 7.16 4.08 14.34
CA GLN A 43 7.60 3.45 13.09
C GLN A 43 6.41 3.22 12.16
N ALA A 44 6.62 3.29 10.84
CA ALA A 44 5.54 3.08 9.87
C ALA A 44 4.81 1.74 10.03
N VAL A 45 5.51 0.67 10.40
CA VAL A 45 4.89 -0.63 10.66
C VAL A 45 3.95 -0.57 11.87
N GLN A 46 4.36 0.13 12.93
CA GLN A 46 3.54 0.32 14.13
C GLN A 46 2.29 1.14 13.83
N LEU A 47 2.43 2.18 13.01
CA LEU A 47 1.29 2.98 12.55
C LEU A 47 0.28 2.13 11.77
N LEU A 48 0.77 1.27 10.88
CA LEU A 48 -0.09 0.36 10.11
C LEU A 48 -0.76 -0.69 10.99
N GLU A 49 -0.04 -1.25 11.99
CA GLU A 49 -0.63 -2.16 12.99
C GLU A 49 -1.76 -1.49 13.77
N GLN A 50 -1.53 -0.26 14.25
CA GLN A 50 -2.52 0.48 15.01
C GLN A 50 -3.74 0.84 14.15
N ALA A 51 -3.52 1.27 12.91
CA ALA A 51 -4.61 1.67 12.01
C ALA A 51 -5.46 0.48 11.52
N PHE A 52 -4.84 -0.64 11.14
CA PHE A 52 -5.51 -1.79 10.51
C PHE A 52 -5.96 -2.87 11.49
N ASN A 53 -5.27 -3.03 12.62
CA ASN A 53 -5.53 -4.11 13.57
C ASN A 53 -5.99 -3.60 14.95
N ASP A 54 -6.14 -2.28 15.13
CA ASP A 54 -6.56 -1.63 16.39
C ASP A 54 -5.66 -2.01 17.58
N ILE A 55 -4.35 -2.12 17.33
CA ILE A 55 -3.32 -2.41 18.33
C ILE A 55 -2.67 -1.09 18.74
N ASP A 56 -2.83 -0.67 19.99
CA ASP A 56 -2.17 0.56 20.48
C ASP A 56 -0.64 0.40 20.49
N GLU A 57 0.02 1.13 19.60
CA GLU A 57 1.46 1.17 19.42
C GLU A 57 2.06 2.53 19.82
N GLY A 58 1.25 3.43 20.40
CA GLY A 58 1.69 4.77 20.81
C GLY A 58 1.96 5.74 19.67
N CYS A 59 1.36 5.53 18.49
CA CYS A 59 1.45 6.43 17.36
C CYS A 59 0.60 7.70 17.57
N ALA A 60 0.91 8.77 16.82
CA ALA A 60 0.13 9.99 16.85
C ALA A 60 -1.32 9.76 16.37
N ASP A 61 -2.30 10.12 17.19
CA ASP A 61 -3.73 9.86 16.95
C ASP A 61 -4.24 10.38 15.60
N ASP A 62 -3.79 11.57 15.18
CA ASP A 62 -4.23 12.17 13.90
C ASP A 62 -3.85 11.30 12.70
N TRP A 63 -2.68 10.65 12.75
CA TRP A 63 -2.19 9.76 11.69
C TRP A 63 -2.90 8.41 11.69
N VAL A 64 -3.13 7.84 12.88
CA VAL A 64 -3.93 6.63 13.04
C VAL A 64 -5.34 6.90 12.49
N HIS A 65 -5.96 8.01 12.91
CA HIS A 65 -7.29 8.40 12.45
C HIS A 65 -7.36 8.58 10.94
N ALA A 66 -6.39 9.27 10.34
CA ALA A 66 -6.35 9.48 8.89
C ALA A 66 -6.27 8.15 8.12
N LEU A 67 -5.35 7.25 8.52
CA LEU A 67 -5.22 5.95 7.86
C LEU A 67 -6.45 5.08 8.04
N THR A 68 -6.99 5.02 9.27
CA THR A 68 -8.22 4.27 9.55
C THR A 68 -9.37 4.82 8.72
N PHE A 69 -9.51 6.15 8.61
CA PHE A 69 -10.57 6.77 7.81
C PHE A 69 -10.48 6.42 6.32
N PHE A 70 -9.28 6.49 5.73
CA PHE A 70 -9.12 6.27 4.29
C PHE A 70 -9.08 4.80 3.86
N TYR A 71 -8.55 3.91 4.71
CA TYR A 71 -8.20 2.54 4.30
C TYR A 71 -8.86 1.42 5.12
N VAL A 72 -9.57 1.73 6.20
CA VAL A 72 -10.09 0.69 7.12
C VAL A 72 -11.58 0.86 7.37
N LYS A 73 -12.01 2.10 7.63
CA LYS A 73 -13.37 2.42 8.00
C LYS A 73 -14.32 2.15 6.83
N ASP A 74 -15.32 1.31 7.07
CA ASP A 74 -16.41 0.98 6.14
C ASP A 74 -15.93 0.42 4.78
N VAL A 75 -14.71 -0.09 4.70
CA VAL A 75 -14.11 -0.70 3.51
C VAL A 75 -13.60 -2.12 3.80
N PRO A 76 -13.71 -3.08 2.86
CA PRO A 76 -13.04 -4.37 2.99
C PRO A 76 -11.54 -4.19 3.14
N HIS A 77 -10.96 -4.75 4.20
CA HIS A 77 -9.54 -4.63 4.51
C HIS A 77 -9.04 -5.87 5.25
N GLY A 78 -7.73 -5.97 5.40
CA GLY A 78 -7.13 -6.97 6.27
C GLY A 78 -5.61 -6.96 6.24
N THR A 79 -5.04 -7.89 7.01
CA THR A 79 -3.60 -8.07 7.15
C THR A 79 -3.22 -9.50 6.75
N LYS A 80 -2.09 -9.66 6.05
CA LYS A 80 -1.53 -10.96 5.64
C LYS A 80 -0.02 -10.98 5.89
N GLN A 81 0.53 -12.14 6.24
CA GLN A 81 1.97 -12.35 6.39
C GLN A 81 2.45 -13.44 5.43
N ILE A 82 3.50 -13.17 4.67
CA ILE A 82 4.13 -14.11 3.72
C ILE A 82 5.65 -13.93 3.81
N ASP A 83 6.38 -15.03 4.03
CA ASP A 83 7.86 -15.06 4.05
C ASP A 83 8.51 -13.94 4.89
N GLY A 84 7.93 -13.68 6.07
CA GLY A 84 8.42 -12.62 6.99
C GLY A 84 8.00 -11.19 6.61
N SER A 85 7.41 -10.98 5.44
CA SER A 85 6.83 -9.71 5.02
C SER A 85 5.38 -9.59 5.47
N ARG A 86 4.97 -8.40 5.89
CA ARG A 86 3.60 -8.11 6.30
C ARG A 86 2.93 -7.18 5.30
N PHE A 87 1.70 -7.52 4.94
CA PHE A 87 0.87 -6.84 3.95
C PHE A 87 -0.41 -6.36 4.63
N TYR A 88 -0.73 -5.08 4.47
CA TYR A 88 -2.00 -4.48 4.90
C TYR A 88 -2.74 -4.04 3.66
N TYR A 89 -3.95 -4.53 3.44
CA TYR A 89 -4.70 -4.28 2.23
C TYR A 89 -6.07 -3.68 2.50
N ALA A 90 -6.56 -2.89 1.55
CA ALA A 90 -7.86 -2.27 1.57
C ALA A 90 -8.45 -2.20 0.15
N GLU A 91 -9.78 -2.33 0.04
CA GLU A 91 -10.51 -2.21 -1.22
C GLU A 91 -11.55 -1.08 -1.11
N SER A 92 -11.46 -0.09 -2.01
CA SER A 92 -12.37 1.05 -2.02
C SER A 92 -12.66 1.50 -3.46
N ASP A 93 -13.93 1.67 -3.80
CA ASP A 93 -14.38 2.17 -5.11
C ASP A 93 -13.75 1.46 -6.33
N GLY A 94 -13.61 0.14 -6.25
CA GLY A 94 -13.00 -0.66 -7.32
C GLY A 94 -11.47 -0.52 -7.41
N LYS A 95 -10.85 0.10 -6.42
CA LYS A 95 -9.41 0.17 -6.24
C LYS A 95 -8.96 -0.70 -5.08
N THR A 96 -7.74 -1.17 -5.20
CA THR A 96 -7.04 -1.97 -4.22
C THR A 96 -5.79 -1.21 -3.79
N PHE A 97 -5.56 -1.19 -2.49
CA PHE A 97 -4.39 -0.62 -1.86
C PHE A 97 -3.68 -1.69 -1.04
N VAL A 98 -2.35 -1.72 -1.09
CA VAL A 98 -1.51 -2.63 -0.30
C VAL A 98 -0.32 -1.85 0.25
N PHE A 99 -0.18 -1.82 1.57
CA PHE A 99 1.07 -1.46 2.23
C PHE A 99 1.86 -2.73 2.49
N VAL A 100 3.13 -2.78 2.13
CA VAL A 100 4.02 -3.91 2.42
C VAL A 100 5.25 -3.45 3.17
N SER A 101 5.53 -4.12 4.29
CA SER A 101 6.77 -3.96 5.05
C SER A 101 7.76 -5.04 4.63
N VAL A 102 8.87 -4.65 4.00
CA VAL A 102 9.98 -5.54 3.60
C VAL A 102 11.29 -4.92 4.08
N GLU A 103 12.08 -5.67 4.84
CA GLU A 103 13.44 -5.27 5.27
C GLU A 103 13.52 -3.86 5.91
N GLY A 104 12.50 -3.47 6.67
CA GLY A 104 12.45 -2.17 7.34
C GLY A 104 12.03 -1.00 6.46
N ARG A 105 11.67 -1.25 5.19
CA ARG A 105 11.01 -0.29 4.30
C ARG A 105 9.53 -0.58 4.19
N VAL A 106 8.73 0.47 3.95
CA VAL A 106 7.30 0.35 3.68
C VAL A 106 7.02 0.86 2.27
N PHE A 107 6.53 -0.04 1.42
CA PHE A 107 6.04 0.33 0.11
C PHE A 107 4.52 0.42 0.11
N PHE A 108 4.01 1.44 -0.55
CA PHE A 108 2.60 1.59 -0.86
C PHE A 108 2.35 1.20 -2.32
N LEU A 109 1.44 0.28 -2.52
CA LEU A 109 1.00 -0.17 -3.82
C LEU A 109 -0.47 0.14 -4.01
N ASP A 110 -0.84 0.58 -5.21
CA ASP A 110 -2.22 0.82 -5.57
C ASP A 110 -2.54 0.35 -6.99
N SER A 111 -3.75 -0.18 -7.16
CA SER A 111 -4.25 -0.66 -8.44
C SER A 111 -5.76 -0.46 -8.55
N ASP A 112 -6.26 -0.23 -9.75
CA ASP A 112 -7.69 -0.10 -10.06
C ASP A 112 -8.26 -1.33 -10.77
N PHE A 113 -7.48 -2.41 -10.91
CA PHE A 113 -7.90 -3.61 -11.65
C PHE A 113 -7.42 -4.93 -11.05
N LEU A 114 -6.45 -4.91 -10.14
CA LEU A 114 -6.00 -6.10 -9.41
C LEU A 114 -6.69 -6.17 -8.05
N ASP A 115 -7.18 -7.34 -7.69
CA ASP A 115 -7.61 -7.64 -6.32
C ASP A 115 -6.40 -7.68 -5.36
N PRO A 116 -6.61 -7.65 -4.03
CA PRO A 116 -5.53 -7.68 -3.04
C PRO A 116 -4.54 -8.84 -3.23
N GLN A 117 -5.03 -10.04 -3.51
CA GLN A 117 -4.18 -11.21 -3.64
C GLN A 117 -3.30 -11.14 -4.88
N SER A 118 -3.87 -10.69 -6.00
CA SER A 118 -3.17 -10.48 -7.27
C SER A 118 -2.12 -9.38 -7.15
N LEU A 119 -2.42 -8.29 -6.44
CA LEU A 119 -1.46 -7.21 -6.19
C LEU A 119 -0.31 -7.66 -5.27
N ILE A 120 -0.61 -8.40 -4.19
CA ILE A 120 0.40 -9.00 -3.31
C ILE A 120 1.33 -9.95 -4.07
N ASN A 121 0.77 -10.80 -4.94
CA ASN A 121 1.56 -11.74 -5.74
C ASN A 121 2.53 -11.02 -6.69
N THR A 122 2.16 -9.83 -7.18
CA THR A 122 3.03 -9.01 -8.04
C THR A 122 4.31 -8.57 -7.31
N VAL A 123 4.29 -8.53 -5.97
CA VAL A 123 5.45 -8.15 -5.13
C VAL A 123 6.23 -9.38 -4.66
N VAL A 124 5.53 -10.42 -4.21
CA VAL A 124 6.14 -11.61 -3.58
C VAL A 124 6.70 -12.58 -4.61
N GLN A 125 6.07 -12.67 -5.78
CA GLN A 125 6.46 -13.59 -6.85
C GLN A 125 6.64 -12.80 -8.15
N PRO A 126 7.76 -12.08 -8.32
CA PRO A 126 8.16 -11.61 -9.63
C PRO A 126 8.63 -12.82 -10.43
N GLU A 127 7.71 -13.69 -10.88
CA GLU A 127 8.11 -14.77 -11.78
C GLU A 127 8.66 -14.16 -13.08
N LEU A 128 9.95 -14.45 -13.30
CA LEU A 128 10.70 -14.32 -14.55
C LEU A 128 10.20 -15.33 -15.58
#